data_AF-A0A1C9HSA4-F1
#
_entry.id   AF-A0A1C9HSA4-F1
#
_cell.length_a   1.000
_cell.length_b   1.000
_cell.length_c   1.000
_cell.angle_alpha   90.00
_cell.angle_beta   90.00
_cell.angle_gamma   90.00
#
_symmetry.space_group_name_H-M   'P 1'
#
loop_
_entity.id
_entity.type
_entity.pdbx_description
1 polymer ?
#
loop_
_entity_poly.entity_id
_entity_poly.type
_entity_poly.pdbx_seq_one_letter_code
_entity_poly.pdbx_strand_id
1 'polypeptide(L)'
;MNQGDAGSFKATNGPNQDGALLVHFNDTDEWAAIFLCFQSQNWNTDAATGHPVSDSRGGQGRGEGTRRPQPIVASSLRIVAALINPVNGEGGTEAETVTIINRSDMQASLDGWKLEDENGRTQTLSGSLSAGELRTIALDVAAGGPQLANRGGDIILRNADGAVADRVGYGKSETANEGWTTIF
;
A
#
# COMPACT_ATOMS: atom_id res chain seq x y z
N MET A 1 -15.79 17.04 -10.26
CA MET A 1 -14.53 16.94 -9.52
C MET A 1 -14.60 17.87 -8.32
N ASN A 2 -15.43 17.53 -7.34
CA ASN A 2 -15.58 18.29 -6.10
C ASN A 2 -15.40 17.33 -4.92
N GLN A 3 -14.20 16.78 -4.80
CA GLN A 3 -13.84 15.84 -3.75
C GLN A 3 -12.35 16.01 -3.46
N GLY A 4 -11.97 15.94 -2.19
CA GLY A 4 -10.58 16.16 -1.77
C GLY A 4 -10.09 17.60 -1.83
N ASP A 5 -10.98 18.59 -1.97
CA ASP A 5 -10.63 20.01 -1.94
C ASP A 5 -10.29 20.50 -0.52
N ALA A 6 -9.35 21.44 -0.44
CA ALA A 6 -8.93 22.11 0.79
C ALA A 6 -9.17 23.63 0.72
N GLY A 7 -8.99 24.32 1.85
CA GLY A 7 -9.15 25.79 1.92
C GLY A 7 -10.58 26.25 1.60
N SER A 8 -10.71 27.32 0.81
CA SER A 8 -12.00 27.94 0.46
C SER A 8 -12.94 27.02 -0.33
N PHE A 9 -12.39 25.99 -0.98
CA PHE A 9 -13.16 25.03 -1.77
C PHE A 9 -13.54 23.76 -0.98
N LYS A 10 -13.17 23.66 0.31
CA LYS A 10 -13.57 22.51 1.15
C LYS A 10 -15.09 22.32 1.21
N ALA A 11 -15.84 23.41 1.15
CA ALA A 11 -17.30 23.42 1.22
C ALA A 11 -17.97 22.79 -0.01
N THR A 12 -17.24 22.60 -1.12
CA THR A 12 -17.81 21.96 -2.33
C THR A 12 -17.63 20.45 -2.33
N ASN A 13 -16.85 19.89 -1.41
CA ASN A 13 -16.62 18.45 -1.32
C ASN A 13 -17.92 17.66 -1.14
N GLY A 14 -18.05 16.55 -1.86
CA GLY A 14 -19.10 15.55 -1.63
C GLY A 14 -18.66 14.16 -2.09
N PRO A 15 -19.27 13.09 -1.54
CA PRO A 15 -18.93 11.73 -1.93
C PRO A 15 -19.34 11.44 -3.37
N ASN A 16 -18.52 10.66 -4.08
CA ASN A 16 -18.74 10.24 -5.47
C ASN A 16 -18.84 11.41 -6.47
N GLN A 17 -18.13 12.52 -6.19
CA GLN A 17 -18.11 13.71 -7.04
C GLN A 17 -16.84 13.80 -7.91
N ASP A 18 -16.15 12.67 -8.04
CA ASP A 18 -15.05 12.49 -8.98
C ASP A 18 -15.59 12.49 -10.42
N GLY A 19 -14.86 13.14 -11.31
CA GLY A 19 -15.09 13.21 -12.73
C GLY A 19 -14.36 12.07 -13.41
N ALA A 20 -15.06 11.37 -14.28
CA ALA A 20 -14.51 10.34 -15.14
C ALA A 20 -14.78 10.70 -16.60
N LEU A 21 -13.81 10.44 -17.46
CA LEU A 21 -13.99 10.37 -18.90
C LEU A 21 -14.04 8.90 -19.29
N LEU A 22 -15.16 8.47 -19.88
CA LEU A 22 -15.32 7.13 -20.43
C LEU A 22 -15.18 7.20 -21.94
N VAL A 23 -14.35 6.34 -22.51
CA VAL A 23 -14.14 6.19 -23.95
C VAL A 23 -14.51 4.77 -24.33
N HIS A 24 -15.44 4.62 -25.27
CA HIS A 24 -15.82 3.33 -25.84
C HIS A 24 -15.23 3.20 -27.25
N PHE A 25 -14.45 2.16 -27.47
CA PHE A 25 -13.88 1.82 -28.76
C PHE A 25 -14.80 0.83 -29.47
N ASN A 26 -15.64 1.34 -30.38
CA ASN A 26 -16.65 0.53 -31.07
C ASN A 26 -16.07 -0.64 -31.87
N ASP A 27 -14.84 -0.51 -32.36
CA ASP A 27 -14.20 -1.52 -33.21
C ASP A 27 -13.73 -2.75 -32.41
N THR A 28 -13.42 -2.58 -31.11
CA THR A 28 -12.97 -3.65 -30.20
C THR A 28 -13.98 -3.99 -29.10
N ASP A 29 -15.06 -3.22 -28.99
CA ASP A 29 -16.03 -3.26 -27.89
C ASP A 29 -15.39 -3.12 -26.50
N GLU A 30 -14.36 -2.28 -26.40
CA GLU A 30 -13.63 -2.04 -25.16
C GLU A 30 -13.94 -0.67 -24.55
N TRP A 31 -13.94 -0.61 -23.22
CA TRP A 31 -14.12 0.62 -22.47
C TRP A 31 -12.83 1.02 -21.76
N ALA A 32 -12.41 2.27 -21.99
CA ALA A 32 -11.38 2.91 -21.19
C ALA A 32 -12.02 3.96 -20.27
N ALA A 33 -11.68 3.91 -18.98
CA ALA A 33 -12.09 4.89 -17.99
C ALA A 33 -10.88 5.69 -17.51
N ILE A 34 -10.94 7.01 -17.68
CA ILE A 34 -9.92 7.95 -17.24
C ILE A 34 -10.49 8.75 -16.07
N PHE A 35 -9.90 8.60 -14.89
CA PHE A 35 -10.22 9.39 -13.71
C PHE A 35 -9.17 10.49 -13.57
N LEU A 36 -9.61 11.74 -13.57
CA LEU A 36 -8.73 12.91 -13.52
C LEU A 36 -8.93 13.64 -12.21
N CYS A 37 -7.87 13.88 -11.44
CA CYS A 37 -7.91 14.82 -10.33
C CYS A 37 -7.15 16.11 -10.69
N PHE A 38 -7.62 17.26 -10.18
CA PHE A 38 -6.79 18.45 -10.21
C PHE A 38 -5.60 18.23 -9.26
N GLN A 39 -4.42 18.77 -9.59
CA GLN A 39 -3.24 18.65 -8.72
C GLN A 39 -3.47 19.20 -7.29
N SER A 40 -4.48 20.05 -7.09
CA SER A 40 -4.86 20.62 -5.80
C SER A 40 -5.71 19.70 -4.92
N GLN A 41 -6.28 18.63 -5.46
CA GLN A 41 -7.24 17.74 -4.79
C GLN A 41 -6.56 16.51 -4.19
N ASN A 42 -7.05 16.06 -3.04
CA ASN A 42 -6.55 14.87 -2.34
C ASN A 42 -7.23 13.59 -2.86
N TRP A 43 -6.43 12.56 -3.15
CA TRP A 43 -6.93 11.22 -3.52
C TRP A 43 -7.58 10.46 -2.37
N ASN A 44 -7.23 10.77 -1.12
CA ASN A 44 -7.77 10.09 0.04
C ASN A 44 -8.85 10.92 0.71
N THR A 45 -10.09 10.48 0.57
CA THR A 45 -11.27 11.23 1.00
C THR A 45 -12.19 10.36 1.83
N ASP A 46 -12.78 10.96 2.86
CA ASP A 46 -13.78 10.32 3.69
C ASP A 46 -15.01 9.96 2.85
N ALA A 47 -15.45 8.70 2.94
CA ALA A 47 -16.50 8.16 2.08
C ALA A 47 -17.90 8.75 2.35
N ALA A 48 -18.12 9.36 3.52
CA ALA A 48 -19.39 9.98 3.88
C ALA A 48 -19.45 11.47 3.48
N THR A 49 -18.31 12.16 3.53
CA THR A 49 -18.25 13.63 3.39
C THR A 49 -17.52 14.10 2.13
N GLY A 50 -16.72 13.25 1.48
CA GLY A 50 -15.86 13.62 0.36
C GLY A 50 -14.69 14.55 0.75
N HIS A 51 -14.52 14.84 2.04
CA HIS A 51 -13.43 15.66 2.54
C HIS A 51 -12.10 14.90 2.52
N PRO A 52 -10.97 15.61 2.34
CA PRO A 52 -9.66 14.97 2.49
C PRO A 52 -9.51 14.41 3.92
N VAL A 53 -9.04 13.17 4.04
CA VAL A 53 -8.79 12.52 5.35
C VAL A 53 -7.57 13.15 6.07
N SER A 54 -6.71 13.85 5.33
CA SER A 54 -5.62 14.69 5.87
C SER A 54 -5.23 15.80 4.88
N ASP A 55 -4.52 16.83 5.32
CA ASP A 55 -4.01 17.90 4.43
C ASP A 55 -2.87 17.46 3.50
N SER A 56 -2.39 16.22 3.64
CA SER A 56 -1.34 15.64 2.80
C SER A 56 -1.90 15.20 1.44
N ARG A 57 -1.48 15.86 0.36
CA ARG A 57 -1.87 15.55 -1.04
C ARG A 57 -1.12 14.31 -1.56
N GLY A 58 -1.63 13.11 -1.28
CA GLY A 58 -1.09 11.87 -1.87
C GLY A 58 -1.50 11.76 -3.35
N GLY A 59 -0.55 11.54 -4.26
CA GLY A 59 -0.82 11.39 -5.70
C GLY A 59 -0.03 10.28 -6.40
N GLN A 60 -0.78 9.47 -7.16
CA GLN A 60 -0.46 8.48 -8.21
C GLN A 60 0.14 7.09 -7.89
N GLY A 61 -0.67 6.04 -8.11
CA GLY A 61 -0.19 4.66 -8.35
C GLY A 61 -1.29 3.60 -8.39
N ARG A 62 -1.93 3.38 -9.55
CA ARG A 62 -2.50 2.07 -9.93
C ARG A 62 -1.50 1.45 -10.91
N GLY A 63 -0.74 0.44 -10.48
CA GLY A 63 0.18 -0.29 -11.35
C GLY A 63 0.93 -1.39 -10.62
N GLU A 64 1.19 -2.50 -11.32
CA GLU A 64 2.18 -3.51 -10.95
C GLU A 64 3.52 -2.83 -10.63
N GLY A 65 4.19 -3.27 -9.56
CA GLY A 65 5.47 -2.70 -9.12
C GLY A 65 5.43 -1.25 -8.63
N THR A 66 4.25 -0.68 -8.32
CA THR A 66 4.16 0.72 -7.87
C THR A 66 3.95 0.84 -6.36
N ARG A 67 4.86 1.57 -5.69
CA ARG A 67 4.61 2.09 -4.33
C ARG A 67 3.45 3.07 -4.41
N ARG A 68 2.36 2.81 -3.69
CA ARG A 68 1.20 3.70 -3.72
C ARG A 68 1.56 5.00 -2.99
N PRO A 69 1.10 6.15 -3.49
CA PRO A 69 1.37 7.44 -2.89
C PRO A 69 0.73 7.50 -1.52
N GLN A 70 1.54 7.80 -0.52
CA GLN A 70 1.13 7.77 0.87
C GLN A 70 1.02 9.19 1.42
N PRO A 71 0.13 9.42 2.40
CA PRO A 71 0.15 10.65 3.19
C PRO A 71 1.57 10.89 3.72
N ILE A 72 1.92 12.17 3.89
CA ILE A 72 3.22 12.64 4.39
C ILE A 72 3.32 12.37 5.90
N VAL A 73 2.94 11.18 6.37
CA VAL A 73 3.66 10.64 7.52
C VAL A 73 5.00 10.28 6.92
N ALA A 74 5.98 11.16 7.11
CA ALA A 74 7.38 10.86 6.86
C ALA A 74 7.78 9.72 7.81
N SER A 75 7.32 8.50 7.52
CA SER A 75 7.75 7.32 8.22
C SER A 75 9.15 7.00 7.71
N SER A 76 10.07 6.92 8.67
CA SER A 76 11.41 6.43 8.40
C SER A 76 11.36 4.98 7.93
N LEU A 77 10.35 4.22 8.37
CA LEU A 77 10.12 2.84 8.00
C LEU A 77 9.42 2.71 6.64
N ARG A 78 9.94 1.82 5.79
CA ARG A 78 9.37 1.48 4.48
C ARG A 78 9.50 0.00 4.18
N ILE A 79 8.59 -0.51 3.37
CA ILE A 79 8.68 -1.82 2.73
C ILE A 79 9.58 -1.65 1.50
N VAL A 80 10.58 -2.53 1.35
CA VAL A 80 11.52 -2.49 0.21
C VAL A 80 11.54 -3.77 -0.59
N ALA A 81 11.15 -4.90 0.00
CA ALA A 81 11.10 -6.17 -0.70
C ALA A 81 10.14 -7.15 -0.04
N ALA A 82 9.74 -8.19 -0.75
CA ALA A 82 8.98 -9.32 -0.21
C ALA A 82 9.29 -10.62 -0.97
N LEU A 83 9.35 -11.74 -0.25
CA LEU A 83 9.29 -13.08 -0.85
C LEU A 83 7.82 -13.48 -0.87
N ILE A 84 7.18 -13.28 -2.03
CA ILE A 84 5.74 -13.49 -2.21
C ILE A 84 5.44 -14.94 -2.60
N ASN A 85 6.24 -15.49 -3.53
CA ASN A 85 6.09 -16.86 -4.01
C ASN A 85 7.29 -17.71 -3.52
N PRO A 86 7.35 -18.11 -2.24
CA PRO A 86 8.46 -18.91 -1.73
C PRO A 86 8.49 -20.31 -2.37
N VAL A 87 9.67 -20.93 -2.43
CA VAL A 87 9.73 -22.36 -2.75
C VAL A 87 9.01 -23.13 -1.66
N ASN A 88 8.10 -24.02 -2.06
CA ASN A 88 7.37 -24.86 -1.11
C ASN A 88 8.34 -25.64 -0.21
N GLY A 89 8.25 -25.40 1.10
CA GLY A 89 8.99 -26.14 2.10
C GLY A 89 8.41 -27.54 2.32
N GLU A 90 9.07 -28.33 3.18
CA GLU A 90 8.52 -29.62 3.61
C GLU A 90 7.08 -29.44 4.15
N GLY A 91 6.18 -30.33 3.74
CA GLY A 91 4.77 -30.28 4.11
C GLY A 91 3.93 -29.21 3.38
N GLY A 92 4.45 -28.56 2.34
CA GLY A 92 3.73 -27.51 1.60
C GLY A 92 3.69 -26.17 2.34
N THR A 93 4.67 -25.93 3.21
CA THR A 93 4.75 -24.69 3.98
C THR A 93 5.28 -23.56 3.09
N GLU A 94 4.48 -22.51 2.91
CA GLU A 94 4.88 -21.29 2.20
C GLU A 94 5.53 -20.31 3.20
N ALA A 95 6.84 -20.10 3.06
CA ALA A 95 7.63 -19.22 3.93
C ALA A 95 7.69 -17.78 3.38
N GLU A 96 6.53 -17.12 3.31
CA GLU A 96 6.43 -15.73 2.83
C GLU A 96 7.15 -14.76 3.77
N THR A 97 7.79 -13.72 3.20
CA THR A 97 8.49 -12.70 3.99
C THR A 97 8.31 -11.30 3.45
N VAL A 98 8.43 -10.30 4.33
CA VAL A 98 8.47 -8.87 3.98
C VAL A 98 9.74 -8.25 4.57
N THR A 99 10.48 -7.51 3.76
CA THR A 99 11.65 -6.76 4.20
C THR A 99 11.33 -5.28 4.34
N ILE A 100 11.60 -4.75 5.53
CA ILE A 100 11.45 -3.35 5.85
C ILE A 100 12.82 -2.69 6.10
N ILE A 101 12.92 -1.39 5.86
CA ILE A 101 14.11 -0.57 6.12
C ILE A 101 13.75 0.60 7.03
N ASN A 102 14.66 0.97 7.94
CA ASN A 102 14.64 2.26 8.60
C ASN A 102 15.55 3.27 7.86
N ARG A 103 14.95 4.24 7.17
CA ARG A 103 15.68 5.22 6.34
C ARG A 103 16.12 6.47 7.09
N SER A 104 15.80 6.60 8.37
CA SER A 104 16.28 7.73 9.17
C SER A 104 17.69 7.49 9.71
N ASP A 105 18.26 8.56 10.25
CA ASP A 105 19.51 8.62 11.00
C ASP A 105 19.35 8.26 12.49
N MET A 106 18.13 7.94 12.92
CA MET A 106 17.78 7.54 14.28
C MET A 106 17.17 6.15 14.33
N GLN A 107 17.36 5.44 15.46
CA GLN A 107 16.68 4.17 15.74
C GLN A 107 15.16 4.38 15.84
N ALA A 108 14.40 3.46 15.27
CA ALA A 108 12.94 3.44 15.30
C ALA A 108 12.44 2.20 16.07
N SER A 109 11.44 2.38 16.95
CA SER A 109 10.71 1.25 17.54
C SER A 109 9.67 0.71 16.55
N LEU A 110 9.50 -0.61 16.54
CA LEU A 110 8.48 -1.35 15.82
C LEU A 110 7.28 -1.73 16.71
N ASP A 111 7.30 -1.38 17.99
CA ASP A 111 6.24 -1.77 18.91
C ASP A 111 4.90 -1.16 18.47
N GLY A 112 3.88 -2.01 18.31
CA GLY A 112 2.55 -1.62 17.85
C GLY A 112 2.42 -1.44 16.34
N TRP A 113 3.53 -1.46 15.58
CA TRP A 113 3.48 -1.47 14.12
C TRP A 113 2.91 -2.78 13.61
N LYS A 114 2.32 -2.76 12.41
CA LYS A 114 1.71 -3.95 11.82
C LYS A 114 2.04 -4.07 10.34
N LEU A 115 2.24 -5.31 9.90
CA LEU A 115 2.07 -5.67 8.49
C LEU A 115 0.63 -6.10 8.27
N GLU A 116 0.07 -5.73 7.13
CA GLU A 116 -1.30 -6.03 6.72
C GLU A 116 -1.36 -6.43 5.24
N ASP A 117 -2.15 -7.45 4.93
CA ASP A 117 -2.46 -7.86 3.54
C ASP A 117 -3.70 -7.13 2.98
N GLU A 118 -4.01 -7.35 1.70
CA GLU A 118 -5.19 -6.77 1.04
C GLU A 118 -6.53 -7.14 1.70
N ASN A 119 -6.57 -8.26 2.45
CA ASN A 119 -7.77 -8.79 3.09
C ASN A 119 -7.91 -8.31 4.54
N GLY A 120 -6.99 -7.45 5.00
CA GLY A 120 -6.99 -6.90 6.36
C GLY A 120 -6.48 -7.88 7.42
N ARG A 121 -5.82 -8.99 7.04
CA ARG A 121 -5.10 -9.84 8.01
C ARG A 121 -3.87 -9.09 8.48
N THR A 122 -3.54 -9.19 9.77
CA THR A 122 -2.47 -8.38 10.35
C THR A 122 -1.50 -9.21 11.19
N GLN A 123 -0.25 -8.77 11.22
CA GLN A 123 0.79 -9.27 12.12
C GLN A 123 1.48 -8.09 12.80
N THR A 124 1.45 -8.09 14.12
CA THR A 124 2.11 -7.07 14.93
C THR A 124 3.61 -7.28 14.95
N LEU A 125 4.36 -6.20 14.79
CA LEU A 125 5.81 -6.17 14.83
C LEU A 125 6.30 -5.81 16.24
N SER A 126 7.55 -6.12 16.54
CA SER A 126 8.18 -5.81 17.82
C SER A 126 9.68 -5.54 17.68
N GLY A 127 10.24 -4.91 18.71
CA GLY A 127 11.66 -4.56 18.78
C GLY A 127 11.96 -3.22 18.11
N SER A 128 13.20 -3.02 17.67
CA SER A 128 13.64 -1.76 17.06
C SER A 128 14.55 -1.98 15.86
N LEU A 129 14.62 -1.00 14.97
CA LEU A 129 15.53 -0.94 13.83
C LEU A 129 16.47 0.23 13.99
N SER A 130 17.78 -0.03 13.92
CA SER A 130 18.82 1.00 13.91
C SER A 130 18.70 1.87 12.65
N ALA A 131 19.38 3.02 12.64
CA ALA A 131 19.47 3.86 11.46
C ALA A 131 20.05 3.07 10.27
N GLY A 132 19.36 3.10 9.12
CA GLY A 132 19.75 2.38 7.91
C GLY A 132 19.56 0.85 7.95
N GLU A 133 19.06 0.29 9.05
CA GLU A 133 18.91 -1.17 9.20
C GLU A 133 17.76 -1.70 8.33
N LEU A 134 17.99 -2.85 7.70
CA LEU A 134 16.96 -3.66 7.05
C LEU A 134 16.62 -4.87 7.93
N ARG A 135 15.36 -5.26 7.94
CA ARG A 135 14.91 -6.51 8.56
C ARG A 135 13.91 -7.23 7.68
N THR A 136 14.20 -8.50 7.42
CA THR A 136 13.26 -9.44 6.80
C THR A 136 12.43 -10.10 7.90
N ILE A 137 11.11 -10.03 7.73
CA ILE A 137 10.11 -10.48 8.69
C ILE A 137 9.36 -11.64 8.03
N ALA A 138 9.36 -12.80 8.68
CA ALA A 138 8.54 -13.93 8.26
C ALA A 138 7.07 -13.68 8.60
N LEU A 139 6.17 -14.04 7.69
CA LEU A 139 4.74 -13.93 7.89
C LEU A 139 4.21 -15.17 8.62
N ASP A 140 3.50 -14.95 9.73
CA ASP A 140 2.92 -16.01 10.54
C ASP A 140 1.51 -16.35 10.04
N VAL A 141 1.47 -17.06 8.91
CA VAL A 141 0.22 -17.52 8.28
C VAL A 141 -0.58 -18.43 9.23
N ALA A 142 0.11 -19.23 10.05
CA ALA A 142 -0.52 -20.16 10.99
C ALA A 142 -1.26 -19.43 12.13
N ALA A 143 -0.78 -18.27 12.55
CA ALA A 143 -1.46 -17.40 13.51
C ALA A 143 -2.51 -16.47 12.89
N GLY A 144 -2.84 -16.63 11.60
CA GLY A 144 -3.79 -15.78 10.88
C GLY A 144 -3.19 -14.43 10.44
N GLY A 145 -1.87 -14.37 10.30
CA GLY A 145 -1.15 -13.21 9.77
C GLY A 145 -1.40 -12.94 8.28
N PRO A 146 -0.72 -11.92 7.72
CA PRO A 146 -0.81 -11.57 6.31
C PRO A 146 -0.49 -12.76 5.39
N GLN A 147 -1.21 -12.86 4.27
CA GLN A 147 -0.99 -13.88 3.22
C GLN A 147 -0.80 -13.18 1.87
N LEU A 148 0.30 -13.47 1.17
CA LEU A 148 0.67 -12.78 -0.07
C LEU A 148 0.28 -13.60 -1.30
N ALA A 149 -0.96 -13.40 -1.79
CA ALA A 149 -1.46 -14.17 -2.92
C ALA A 149 -0.61 -14.04 -4.19
N ASN A 150 -0.25 -15.17 -4.82
CA ASN A 150 0.52 -15.25 -6.08
C ASN A 150 -0.16 -14.68 -7.33
N ARG A 151 -1.28 -13.97 -7.18
CA ARG A 151 -2.07 -13.35 -8.26
C ARG A 151 -2.06 -11.82 -8.22
N GLY A 152 -1.27 -11.25 -7.31
CA GLY A 152 -1.25 -9.83 -7.00
C GLY A 152 -1.96 -9.53 -5.69
N GLY A 153 -1.69 -8.34 -5.16
CA GLY A 153 -2.21 -7.87 -3.88
C GLY A 153 -1.52 -6.60 -3.40
N ASP A 154 -1.73 -6.28 -2.13
CA ASP A 154 -1.09 -5.17 -1.44
C ASP A 154 -0.41 -5.64 -0.15
N ILE A 155 0.76 -5.07 0.11
CA ILE A 155 1.45 -5.18 1.40
C ILE A 155 1.42 -3.82 2.05
N ILE A 156 0.82 -3.73 3.23
CA ILE A 156 0.57 -2.48 3.95
C ILE A 156 1.38 -2.51 5.26
N LEU A 157 2.16 -1.46 5.50
CA LEU A 157 2.81 -1.21 6.78
C LEU A 157 2.01 -0.15 7.52
N ARG A 158 1.52 -0.46 8.72
CA ARG A 158 0.82 0.49 9.60
C ARG A 158 1.70 0.87 10.79
N ASN A 159 1.65 2.15 11.15
CA ASN A 159 2.30 2.63 12.38
C ASN A 159 1.52 2.22 13.63
N ALA A 160 2.06 2.54 14.80
CA ALA A 160 1.46 2.23 16.09
C ALA A 160 0.06 2.86 16.31
N ASP A 161 -0.23 3.98 15.64
CA ASP A 161 -1.54 4.65 15.70
C ASP A 161 -2.56 4.05 14.72
N GLY A 162 -2.17 3.04 13.92
CA GLY A 162 -3.00 2.38 12.91
C GLY A 162 -3.05 3.10 11.56
N ALA A 163 -2.34 4.21 11.40
CA ALA A 163 -2.21 4.92 10.13
C ALA A 163 -1.32 4.13 9.16
N VAL A 164 -1.64 4.20 7.86
CA VAL A 164 -0.82 3.60 6.82
C VAL A 164 0.49 4.39 6.66
N ALA A 165 1.61 3.71 6.85
CA ALA A 165 2.96 4.26 6.85
C ALA A 165 3.80 3.86 5.62
N ASP A 166 3.56 2.67 5.05
CA ASP A 166 3.96 2.30 3.68
C ASP A 166 2.94 1.34 3.03
N ARG A 167 2.91 1.27 1.70
CA ARG A 167 2.04 0.36 0.92
C ARG A 167 2.64 0.15 -0.44
N VAL A 168 2.90 -1.10 -0.75
CA VAL A 168 3.40 -1.53 -2.05
C VAL A 168 2.37 -2.47 -2.67
N GLY A 169 2.04 -2.24 -3.94
CA GLY A 169 1.22 -3.14 -4.72
C GLY A 169 2.11 -4.07 -5.54
N TYR A 170 1.65 -5.30 -5.75
CA TYR A 170 2.30 -6.27 -6.64
C TYR A 170 1.25 -7.00 -7.47
N GLY A 171 1.66 -7.50 -8.63
CA GLY A 171 0.86 -8.25 -9.59
C GLY A 171 1.42 -9.65 -9.83
N LYS A 172 0.97 -10.28 -10.92
CA LYS A 172 1.42 -11.63 -11.31
C LYS A 172 2.86 -11.65 -11.82
N SER A 173 3.33 -10.54 -12.39
CA SER A 173 4.67 -10.42 -12.94
C SER A 173 5.73 -10.50 -11.82
N GLU A 174 5.45 -9.91 -10.65
CA GLU A 174 6.31 -10.00 -9.47
C GLU A 174 6.30 -11.37 -8.79
N THR A 175 5.32 -12.24 -9.07
CA THR A 175 5.22 -13.58 -8.47
C THR A 175 5.59 -14.70 -9.44
N ALA A 176 6.00 -14.35 -10.66
CA ALA A 176 6.25 -15.29 -11.74
C ALA A 176 7.41 -16.26 -11.45
N ASN A 177 8.40 -15.83 -10.68
CA ASN A 177 9.56 -16.64 -10.31
C ASN A 177 9.43 -17.13 -8.87
N GLU A 178 9.22 -18.43 -8.70
CA GLU A 178 9.22 -19.07 -7.38
C GLU A 178 10.60 -18.93 -6.71
N GLY A 179 10.61 -18.64 -5.41
CA GLY A 179 11.80 -18.43 -4.60
C GLY A 179 12.46 -17.06 -4.77
N TRP A 180 11.94 -16.18 -5.63
CA TRP A 180 12.56 -14.88 -5.88
C TRP A 180 11.95 -13.81 -5.00
N THR A 181 12.82 -13.00 -4.41
CA THR A 181 12.42 -11.80 -3.67
C THR A 181 12.11 -10.66 -4.64
N THR A 182 10.89 -10.15 -4.55
CA THR A 182 10.44 -8.94 -5.26
C THR A 182 10.96 -7.70 -4.56
N ILE A 183 11.40 -6.70 -5.33
CA ILE A 183 11.89 -5.40 -4.84
C ILE A 183 10.93 -4.30 -5.30
N PHE A 184 10.70 -3.28 -4.46
CA PHE A 184 9.72 -2.19 -4.66
C PHE A 184 10.30 -0.77 -4.61
#